data_AF-A0A928DVZ8-F1
#
_entry.id   AF-A0A928DVZ8-F1
#
_cell.length_a   1.000
_cell.length_b   1.000
_cell.length_c   1.000
_cell.angle_alpha   90.00
_cell.angle_beta   90.00
_cell.angle_gamma   90.00
#
_symmetry.space_group_name_H-M   'P 1'
#
loop_
_entity.id
_entity.type
_entity.pdbx_description
1 polymer ?
#
loop_
_entity_poly.entity_id
_entity_poly.type
_entity_poly.pdbx_seq_one_letter_code
_entity_poly.pdbx_strand_id
1 'polypeptide(L)'
;MLLLAAASLLASVLFSFFQLIAACFRPNRSLLLSGIGKAFFSTILLLGFLLPAFSFSRGPVYDRQHSNNLRQLQFALLYYAAAHDGQLPPHRTGNGPDENGIYPHSWRVHILPYMEQKDLYEKIRLTEPWDSAWNRQFHDQMPSPFQSPFFRTNGMQHADGLETQPKLSETSYCVVTGPDELFPENGESASVKDLQKNGSAPRILLSDSVPGCWMDPEHDISMEDVKKNGLDAPKGFRAYYRKRFIVVLETWENGILVLNREELEERLGLR
;
A
#
# COMPACT_ATOMS: atom_id res chain seq x y z
N MET A 1 34.64 7.01 -14.52
CA MET A 1 34.61 6.42 -15.87
C MET A 1 33.36 6.78 -16.67
N LEU A 2 32.15 6.62 -16.13
CA LEU A 2 30.88 6.94 -16.83
C LEU A 2 30.77 8.40 -17.37
N LEU A 3 31.15 9.40 -16.57
CA LEU A 3 31.13 10.81 -16.98
C LEU A 3 32.09 11.11 -18.14
N LEU A 4 33.28 10.48 -18.15
CA LEU A 4 34.26 10.64 -19.23
C LEU A 4 33.78 9.98 -20.53
N ALA A 5 33.13 8.82 -20.44
CA ALA A 5 32.53 8.15 -21.59
C ALA A 5 31.36 8.95 -22.18
N ALA A 6 30.50 9.52 -21.33
CA ALA A 6 29.39 10.38 -21.75
C ALA A 6 29.89 11.67 -22.44
N ALA A 7 30.91 12.32 -21.89
CA ALA A 7 31.53 13.50 -22.50
C ALA A 7 32.15 13.21 -23.88
N SER A 8 32.82 12.06 -24.01
CA SER A 8 33.40 11.62 -25.30
C SER A 8 32.34 11.32 -26.35
N LEU A 9 31.20 10.74 -25.96
CA LEU A 9 30.06 10.48 -26.85
C LEU A 9 29.39 11.79 -27.30
N LEU A 10 29.20 12.74 -26.38
CA LEU A 10 28.65 14.06 -26.71
C LEU A 10 29.54 14.83 -27.69
N ALA A 11 30.86 14.80 -27.50
CA ALA A 11 31.82 15.39 -28.41
C ALA A 11 31.77 14.75 -29.82
N SER A 12 31.60 13.42 -29.90
CA SER A 12 31.44 12.69 -31.16
C SER A 12 30.16 13.06 -31.91
N VAL A 13 29.04 13.24 -31.20
CA VAL A 13 27.76 13.68 -31.77
C VAL A 13 27.88 15.11 -32.30
N LEU A 14 28.44 16.02 -31.51
CA LEU A 14 28.65 17.43 -31.91
C LEU A 14 29.57 17.55 -33.13
N PHE A 15 30.65 16.76 -33.18
CA PHE A 15 31.57 16.74 -34.32
C PHE A 15 30.89 16.22 -35.59
N SER A 16 30.04 15.19 -35.48
CA SER A 16 29.29 14.65 -36.61
C SER A 16 28.25 15.65 -37.13
N PHE A 17 27.59 16.40 -36.24
CA PHE A 17 26.70 17.50 -36.59
C PHE A 17 27.45 18.65 -37.30
N PHE A 18 28.64 19.00 -36.83
CA PHE A 18 29.47 20.02 -37.47
C PHE A 18 29.89 19.63 -38.89
N GLN A 19 30.26 18.37 -39.11
CA GLN A 19 30.55 17.83 -40.45
C GLN A 19 29.33 17.90 -41.37
N LEU A 20 28.13 17.61 -40.84
CA LEU A 20 26.87 17.72 -41.58
C LEU A 20 26.58 19.17 -42.02
N ILE A 21 26.75 20.14 -41.10
CA ILE A 21 26.58 21.57 -41.36
C ILE A 21 27.61 22.05 -42.39
N ALA A 22 28.88 21.67 -42.25
CA ALA A 22 29.94 22.03 -43.20
C ALA A 22 29.66 21.47 -44.61
N ALA A 23 29.07 20.29 -44.71
CA ALA A 23 28.68 19.68 -45.97
C ALA A 23 27.50 20.42 -46.68
N CYS A 24 26.68 21.18 -45.93
CA CYS A 24 25.67 22.07 -46.53
C CYS A 24 26.29 23.28 -47.23
N PHE A 25 27.45 23.77 -46.77
CA PHE A 25 28.13 24.93 -47.38
C PHE A 25 29.06 24.56 -48.54
N ARG A 26 29.50 23.30 -48.63
CA ARG A 26 30.26 22.76 -49.78
C ARG A 26 29.69 21.40 -50.17
N PRO A 27 28.81 21.31 -51.20
CA PRO A 27 28.10 20.09 -51.51
C PRO A 27 29.05 19.04 -52.12
N ASN A 28 29.57 18.16 -51.27
CA ASN A 28 30.28 16.95 -51.69
C ASN A 28 29.49 15.72 -51.22
N ARG A 29 29.02 14.92 -52.20
CA ARG A 29 28.10 13.80 -51.96
C ARG A 29 28.68 12.73 -51.02
N SER A 30 30.00 12.52 -51.04
CA SER A 30 30.66 11.56 -50.14
C SER A 30 30.75 12.05 -48.69
N LEU A 31 30.92 13.35 -48.49
CA LEU A 31 30.91 14.00 -47.17
C LEU A 31 29.50 14.01 -46.55
N LEU A 32 28.46 14.23 -47.36
CA LEU A 32 27.06 14.16 -46.91
C LEU A 32 26.67 12.74 -46.45
N LEU A 33 26.94 11.72 -47.27
CA LEU A 33 26.60 10.33 -46.95
C LEU A 33 27.34 9.81 -45.71
N SER A 34 28.63 10.14 -45.58
CA SER A 34 29.42 9.74 -44.41
C SER A 34 29.03 10.50 -43.14
N GLY A 35 28.61 11.76 -43.25
CA GLY A 35 28.10 12.56 -42.12
C GLY A 35 26.77 12.03 -41.58
N ILE A 36 25.83 11.69 -42.46
CA ILE A 36 24.52 11.13 -42.08
C ILE A 36 24.70 9.79 -41.35
N GLY A 37 25.50 8.87 -41.91
CA GLY A 37 25.73 7.56 -41.30
C GLY A 37 26.34 7.64 -39.89
N LYS A 38 27.30 8.54 -39.68
CA LYS A 38 27.92 8.77 -38.36
C LYS A 38 26.96 9.39 -37.36
N ALA A 39 26.14 10.35 -37.79
CA ALA A 39 25.12 10.97 -36.93
C ALA A 39 24.07 9.95 -36.46
N PHE A 40 23.56 9.09 -37.37
CA PHE A 40 22.64 8.02 -37.00
C PHE A 40 23.27 7.02 -36.03
N PHE A 41 24.48 6.53 -36.31
CA PHE A 41 25.17 5.57 -35.45
C PHE A 41 25.43 6.13 -34.04
N SER A 42 25.92 7.38 -33.95
CA SER A 42 26.17 8.04 -32.66
C SER A 42 24.90 8.30 -31.85
N THR A 43 23.78 8.62 -32.52
CA THR A 43 22.48 8.83 -31.87
C THR A 43 21.92 7.51 -31.32
N ILE A 44 22.02 6.42 -32.08
CA ILE A 44 21.63 5.07 -31.64
C ILE A 44 22.50 4.60 -30.45
N LEU A 45 23.80 4.85 -30.50
CA LEU A 45 24.73 4.51 -29.41
C LEU A 45 24.43 5.32 -28.13
N LEU A 46 24.13 6.61 -28.27
CA LEU A 46 23.73 7.48 -27.15
C LEU A 46 22.40 7.01 -26.54
N LEU A 47 21.39 6.70 -27.37
CA LEU A 47 20.13 6.13 -26.93
C LEU A 47 20.35 4.80 -26.19
N GLY A 48 21.18 3.90 -26.72
CA GLY A 48 21.54 2.64 -26.07
C GLY A 48 22.21 2.81 -24.71
N PHE A 49 22.96 3.90 -24.51
CA PHE A 49 23.61 4.22 -23.24
C PHE A 49 22.68 4.93 -22.24
N LEU A 50 21.67 5.66 -22.73
CA LEU A 50 20.69 6.36 -21.91
C LEU A 50 19.53 5.46 -21.47
N LEU A 51 19.16 4.43 -22.26
CA LEU A 51 18.07 3.50 -21.93
C LEU A 51 18.22 2.80 -20.56
N PRO A 52 19.41 2.36 -20.11
CA PRO A 52 19.60 1.81 -18.76
C PRO A 52 19.42 2.85 -17.65
N ALA A 53 19.72 4.12 -17.92
CA ALA A 53 19.55 5.23 -16.97
C ALA A 53 18.07 5.62 -16.81
N PHE A 54 17.24 5.37 -17.82
CA PHE A 54 15.78 5.36 -17.71
C PHE A 54 15.28 4.02 -17.17
N SER A 55 15.78 3.65 -15.99
CA SER A 55 15.06 2.70 -15.17
C SER A 55 13.73 3.35 -14.78
N PHE A 56 12.64 3.05 -15.49
CA PHE A 56 11.29 3.38 -15.06
C PHE A 56 11.06 2.69 -13.70
N SER A 57 11.44 3.34 -12.61
CA SER A 57 11.17 2.86 -11.28
C SER A 57 9.66 2.95 -11.08
N ARG A 58 8.92 1.85 -11.30
CA ARG A 58 7.51 1.75 -10.94
C ARG A 58 7.30 1.57 -9.43
N GLY A 59 8.35 1.16 -8.70
CA GLY A 59 8.32 0.97 -7.25
C GLY A 59 7.93 2.19 -6.38
N PRO A 60 8.39 3.43 -6.66
CA PRO A 60 8.06 4.60 -5.83
C PRO A 60 6.61 5.07 -5.92
N VAL A 61 5.88 4.72 -6.98
CA VAL A 61 4.47 5.14 -7.15
C VAL A 61 3.55 4.37 -6.20
N TYR A 62 3.80 3.07 -6.05
CA TYR A 62 3.00 2.21 -5.19
C TYR A 62 3.17 2.53 -3.70
N ASP A 63 4.41 2.75 -3.25
CA ASP A 63 4.70 3.14 -1.86
C ASP A 63 3.94 4.43 -1.47
N ARG A 64 3.90 5.40 -2.38
CA ARG A 64 3.21 6.69 -2.14
C ARG A 64 1.70 6.52 -2.08
N GLN A 65 1.10 5.81 -3.05
CA GLN A 65 -0.34 5.59 -3.05
C GLN A 65 -0.78 4.75 -1.86
N HIS A 66 0.01 3.75 -1.49
CA HIS A 66 -0.22 2.91 -0.34
C HIS A 66 -0.21 3.73 0.97
N SER A 67 0.83 4.55 1.16
CA SER A 67 0.91 5.45 2.32
C SER A 67 -0.26 6.44 2.34
N ASN A 68 -0.72 6.92 1.19
CA ASN A 68 -1.87 7.82 1.11
C ASN A 68 -3.19 7.14 1.48
N ASN A 69 -3.39 5.88 1.09
CA ASN A 69 -4.54 5.08 1.52
C ASN A 69 -4.53 4.89 3.04
N LEU A 70 -3.40 4.46 3.60
CA LEU A 70 -3.23 4.31 5.04
C LEU A 70 -3.49 5.61 5.82
N ARG A 71 -3.01 6.77 5.31
CA ARG A 71 -3.33 8.07 5.91
C ARG A 71 -4.82 8.39 5.85
N GLN A 72 -5.50 8.10 4.74
CA GLN A 72 -6.94 8.33 4.62
C GLN A 72 -7.71 7.46 5.63
N LEU A 73 -7.34 6.19 5.78
CA LEU A 73 -7.94 5.30 6.78
C LEU A 73 -7.67 5.79 8.20
N GLN A 74 -6.44 6.24 8.47
CA GLN A 74 -6.07 6.84 9.76
C GLN A 74 -6.93 8.08 10.06
N PHE A 75 -7.11 8.98 9.09
CA PHE A 75 -7.98 10.16 9.28
C PHE A 75 -9.45 9.78 9.46
N ALA A 76 -9.95 8.77 8.77
CA ALA A 76 -11.32 8.30 8.96
C ALA A 76 -11.55 7.76 10.38
N LEU A 77 -10.61 6.98 10.91
CA LEU A 77 -10.62 6.52 12.30
C LEU A 77 -10.58 7.69 13.29
N LEU A 78 -9.76 8.71 13.01
CA LEU A 78 -9.68 9.91 13.83
C LEU A 78 -10.97 10.73 13.82
N TYR A 79 -11.60 10.91 12.65
CA TYR A 79 -12.88 11.60 12.55
C TYR A 79 -14.00 10.83 13.24
N TYR A 80 -14.01 9.50 13.13
CA TYR A 80 -14.89 8.66 13.93
C TYR A 80 -14.66 8.92 15.42
N ALA A 81 -13.42 8.86 15.90
CA ALA A 81 -13.10 9.10 17.31
C ALA A 81 -13.52 10.50 17.76
N ALA A 82 -13.27 11.54 16.96
CA ALA A 82 -13.68 12.90 17.26
C ALA A 82 -15.21 13.04 17.42
N ALA A 83 -15.99 12.27 16.66
CA ALA A 83 -17.45 12.24 16.74
C ALA A 83 -17.99 11.37 17.89
N HIS A 84 -17.16 10.49 18.47
CA HIS A 84 -17.55 9.53 19.52
C HIS A 84 -16.72 9.71 20.80
N ASP A 85 -16.53 10.96 21.25
CA ASP A 85 -15.85 11.30 22.52
C ASP A 85 -14.40 10.80 22.67
N GLY A 86 -13.75 10.50 21.56
CA GLY A 86 -12.41 9.92 21.48
C GLY A 86 -12.39 8.40 21.38
N GLN A 87 -13.53 7.73 21.20
CA GLN A 87 -13.61 6.28 21.07
C GLN A 87 -13.38 5.83 19.62
N LEU A 88 -12.44 4.92 19.40
CA LEU A 88 -12.27 4.25 18.11
C LEU A 88 -13.46 3.32 17.83
N PRO A 89 -13.80 3.04 16.56
CA PRO A 89 -14.78 2.00 16.29
C PRO A 89 -14.23 0.68 16.84
N PRO A 90 -15.05 -0.16 17.48
CA PRO A 90 -14.62 -1.51 17.79
C PRO A 90 -14.21 -2.23 16.50
N HIS A 91 -13.16 -3.06 16.54
CA HIS A 91 -12.67 -3.75 15.33
C HIS A 91 -13.73 -4.66 14.69
N ARG A 92 -14.66 -5.11 15.52
CA ARG A 92 -15.75 -6.02 15.24
C ARG A 92 -16.94 -5.52 16.05
N THR A 93 -18.10 -5.44 15.44
CA THR A 93 -19.27 -4.75 16.00
C THR A 93 -20.51 -5.60 15.81
N GLY A 94 -21.48 -5.42 16.70
CA GLY A 94 -22.71 -6.20 16.80
C GLY A 94 -23.16 -6.34 18.24
N ASN A 95 -24.31 -6.99 18.48
CA ASN A 95 -24.75 -7.39 19.82
C ASN A 95 -23.96 -8.62 20.32
N GLY A 96 -22.64 -8.56 20.21
CA GLY A 96 -21.76 -9.72 20.34
C GLY A 96 -21.69 -10.60 19.08
N PRO A 97 -20.91 -11.68 19.13
CA PRO A 97 -20.86 -12.66 18.06
C PRO A 97 -22.17 -13.44 17.94
N ASP A 98 -22.43 -13.97 16.76
CA ASP A 98 -23.52 -14.92 16.52
C ASP A 98 -23.28 -16.29 17.18
N GLU A 99 -24.17 -17.25 16.92
CA GLU A 99 -24.06 -18.62 17.45
C GLU A 99 -22.77 -19.36 17.03
N ASN A 100 -22.10 -18.88 15.98
CA ASN A 100 -20.84 -19.44 15.48
C ASN A 100 -19.62 -18.65 15.97
N GLY A 101 -19.79 -17.63 16.81
CA GLY A 101 -18.69 -16.79 17.27
C GLY A 101 -18.32 -15.65 16.31
N ILE A 102 -19.11 -15.40 15.25
CA ILE A 102 -18.80 -14.42 14.21
C ILE A 102 -19.50 -13.11 14.48
N TYR A 103 -18.76 -12.00 14.47
CA TYR A 103 -19.35 -10.68 14.59
C TYR A 103 -20.05 -10.27 13.29
N PRO A 104 -21.13 -9.48 13.36
CA PRO A 104 -21.85 -9.11 12.15
C PRO A 104 -21.13 -8.08 11.30
N HIS A 105 -20.30 -7.17 11.84
CA HIS A 105 -19.67 -6.10 11.04
C HIS A 105 -18.26 -5.73 11.45
N SER A 106 -17.42 -5.43 10.45
CA SER A 106 -16.08 -4.85 10.64
C SER A 106 -16.12 -3.35 10.97
N TRP A 107 -15.10 -2.85 11.70
CA TRP A 107 -14.83 -1.42 11.88
C TRP A 107 -14.83 -0.64 10.56
N ARG A 108 -14.43 -1.29 9.46
CA ARG A 108 -14.36 -0.70 8.11
C ARG A 108 -15.72 -0.15 7.66
N VAL A 109 -16.82 -0.79 8.06
CA VAL A 109 -18.19 -0.34 7.77
C VAL A 109 -18.51 0.94 8.55
N HIS A 110 -18.09 1.03 9.81
CA HIS A 110 -18.42 2.17 10.70
C HIS A 110 -17.67 3.45 10.34
N ILE A 111 -16.53 3.34 9.66
CA ILE A 111 -15.79 4.52 9.21
C ILE A 111 -16.25 5.06 7.85
N LEU A 112 -17.16 4.36 7.14
CA LEU A 112 -17.66 4.79 5.83
C LEU A 112 -18.19 6.24 5.79
N PRO A 113 -19.01 6.71 6.77
CA PRO A 113 -19.49 8.10 6.77
C PRO A 113 -18.36 9.14 6.83
N TYR A 114 -17.20 8.75 7.37
CA TYR A 114 -16.02 9.60 7.54
C TYR A 114 -15.05 9.54 6.35
N MET A 115 -15.41 8.78 5.31
CA MET A 115 -14.69 8.66 4.04
C MET A 115 -15.55 9.06 2.83
N GLU A 116 -16.56 9.91 3.06
CA GLU A 116 -17.53 10.32 2.04
C GLU A 116 -18.35 9.14 1.46
N GLN A 117 -18.49 8.04 2.20
CA GLN A 117 -19.24 6.83 1.79
C GLN A 117 -20.55 6.67 2.57
N LYS A 118 -21.20 7.79 2.95
CA LYS A 118 -22.45 7.78 3.71
C LYS A 118 -23.58 7.04 2.97
N ASP A 119 -23.71 7.24 1.67
CA ASP A 119 -24.73 6.58 0.84
C ASP A 119 -24.56 5.04 0.81
N LEU A 120 -23.32 4.54 0.89
CA LEU A 120 -23.05 3.10 0.98
C LEU A 120 -23.38 2.59 2.38
N TYR A 121 -22.98 3.33 3.41
CA TYR A 121 -23.28 2.99 4.80
C TYR A 121 -24.79 2.84 5.05
N GLU A 122 -25.61 3.76 4.53
CA GLU A 122 -27.07 3.72 4.69
C GLU A 122 -27.75 2.52 3.98
N LYS A 123 -27.09 1.92 2.99
CA LYS A 123 -27.60 0.73 2.28
C LYS A 123 -27.27 -0.58 3.01
N ILE A 124 -26.20 -0.60 3.80
CA ILE A 124 -25.77 -1.77 4.56
C ILE A 124 -26.71 -1.96 5.75
N ARG A 125 -27.27 -3.17 5.89
CA ARG A 125 -28.13 -3.52 7.02
C ARG A 125 -27.29 -3.94 8.20
N LEU A 126 -27.07 -3.01 9.14
CA LEU A 126 -26.30 -3.27 10.36
C LEU A 126 -26.95 -4.29 11.31
N THR A 127 -28.24 -4.57 11.11
CA THR A 127 -28.98 -5.61 11.85
C THR A 127 -28.79 -7.02 11.30
N GLU A 128 -28.17 -7.17 10.12
CA GLU A 128 -27.87 -8.45 9.48
C GLU A 128 -26.34 -8.66 9.42
N PRO A 129 -25.83 -9.90 9.39
CA PRO A 129 -24.40 -10.15 9.19
C PRO A 129 -23.85 -9.55 7.89
N TRP A 130 -22.55 -9.25 7.85
CA TRP A 130 -21.85 -8.70 6.69
C TRP A 130 -21.97 -9.54 5.42
N ASP A 131 -22.16 -10.85 5.58
CA ASP A 131 -22.32 -11.83 4.52
C ASP A 131 -23.78 -12.25 4.30
N SER A 132 -24.76 -11.49 4.80
CA SER A 132 -26.18 -11.75 4.50
C SER A 132 -26.48 -11.66 3.00
N ALA A 133 -27.59 -12.25 2.55
CA ALA A 133 -28.02 -12.16 1.15
C ALA A 133 -28.20 -10.71 0.67
N TRP A 134 -28.52 -9.78 1.58
CA TRP A 134 -28.59 -8.35 1.29
C TRP A 134 -27.19 -7.72 1.28
N ASN A 135 -26.42 -7.88 2.36
CA ASN A 135 -25.15 -7.18 2.53
C ASN A 135 -24.06 -7.64 1.53
N ARG A 136 -24.08 -8.91 1.08
CA ARG A 136 -23.15 -9.42 0.05
C ARG A 136 -23.21 -8.66 -1.27
N GLN A 137 -24.31 -8.00 -1.58
CA GLN A 137 -24.46 -7.20 -2.81
C GLN A 137 -23.53 -5.97 -2.84
N PHE A 138 -22.98 -5.57 -1.70
CA PHE A 138 -22.09 -4.42 -1.56
C PHE A 138 -20.62 -4.81 -1.48
N HIS A 139 -20.27 -6.11 -1.50
CA HIS A 139 -18.87 -6.55 -1.40
C HIS A 139 -18.00 -5.96 -2.50
N ASP A 140 -18.49 -5.88 -3.73
CA ASP A 140 -17.77 -5.29 -4.87
C ASP A 140 -17.81 -3.75 -4.92
N GLN A 141 -18.49 -3.10 -3.97
CA GLN A 141 -18.55 -1.65 -3.84
C GLN A 141 -17.51 -1.12 -2.83
N MET A 142 -16.37 -1.80 -2.72
CA MET A 142 -15.30 -1.45 -1.79
C MET A 142 -14.77 -0.03 -2.06
N PRO A 143 -14.78 0.86 -1.05
CA PRO A 143 -14.18 2.20 -1.15
C PRO A 143 -12.72 2.18 -1.58
N SER A 144 -12.32 3.18 -2.38
CA SER A 144 -10.95 3.25 -2.93
C SER A 144 -9.82 3.30 -1.87
N PRO A 145 -9.99 3.90 -0.67
CA PRO A 145 -8.94 3.87 0.35
C PRO A 145 -8.63 2.45 0.88
N PHE A 146 -9.58 1.50 0.79
CA PHE A 146 -9.33 0.11 1.14
C PHE A 146 -8.62 -0.69 0.04
N GLN A 147 -8.54 -0.15 -1.18
CA GLN A 147 -7.91 -0.83 -2.30
C GLN A 147 -6.40 -0.64 -2.27
N SER A 148 -5.66 -1.67 -1.82
CA SER A 148 -4.20 -1.63 -1.88
C SER A 148 -3.72 -1.57 -3.34
N PRO A 149 -2.80 -0.64 -3.68
CA PRO A 149 -2.35 -0.45 -5.05
C PRO A 149 -1.56 -1.65 -5.59
N PHE A 150 -1.11 -2.58 -4.73
CA PHE A 150 -0.44 -3.80 -5.16
C PHE A 150 -1.38 -4.70 -5.97
N PHE A 151 -2.63 -4.86 -5.50
CA PHE A 151 -3.61 -5.72 -6.15
C PHE A 151 -4.21 -5.10 -7.40
N ARG A 152 -4.21 -3.76 -7.52
CA ARG A 152 -4.80 -3.06 -8.66
C ARG A 152 -4.00 -3.18 -9.97
N THR A 153 -2.68 -3.28 -9.89
CA THR A 153 -1.82 -3.07 -11.08
C THR A 153 -1.03 -4.28 -11.52
N ASN A 154 -0.83 -5.26 -10.64
CA ASN A 154 0.18 -6.28 -10.90
C ASN A 154 -0.33 -7.65 -11.33
N GLY A 155 -1.64 -7.95 -11.35
CA GLY A 155 -2.12 -9.31 -11.69
C GLY A 155 -1.40 -10.35 -10.83
N MET A 156 -1.87 -10.52 -9.60
CA MET A 156 -1.15 -11.10 -8.45
C MET A 156 -0.06 -12.14 -8.79
N GLN A 157 1.22 -11.75 -8.67
CA GLN A 157 2.23 -12.70 -8.19
C GLN A 157 2.13 -12.73 -6.67
N HIS A 158 1.26 -13.59 -6.15
CA HIS A 158 1.32 -13.97 -4.75
C HIS A 158 2.69 -14.59 -4.46
N ALA A 159 3.21 -14.42 -3.24
CA ALA A 159 4.46 -15.08 -2.83
C ALA A 159 4.38 -16.62 -2.86
N ASP A 160 3.16 -17.18 -2.98
CA ASP A 160 2.86 -18.62 -3.09
C ASP A 160 2.63 -19.10 -4.55
N GLY A 161 2.66 -18.21 -5.54
CA GLY A 161 2.52 -18.56 -6.95
C GLY A 161 1.09 -18.85 -7.44
N LEU A 162 0.03 -18.66 -6.64
CA LEU A 162 -1.34 -18.81 -7.12
C LEU A 162 -1.81 -17.54 -7.85
N GLU A 163 -1.95 -17.59 -9.18
CA GLU A 163 -2.57 -16.52 -9.97
C GLU A 163 -4.08 -16.48 -9.72
N THR A 164 -4.55 -15.66 -8.76
CA THR A 164 -5.97 -15.32 -8.66
C THR A 164 -6.18 -13.86 -9.04
N GLN A 165 -7.27 -13.56 -9.77
CA GLN A 165 -7.58 -12.17 -10.10
C GLN A 165 -7.99 -11.42 -8.83
N PRO A 166 -7.55 -10.17 -8.64
CA PRO A 166 -7.90 -9.38 -7.46
C PRO A 166 -9.41 -9.21 -7.43
N LYS A 167 -10.06 -9.73 -6.39
CA LYS A 167 -11.50 -9.49 -6.22
C LYS A 167 -11.71 -8.05 -5.83
N LEU A 168 -12.73 -7.41 -6.40
CA LEU A 168 -13.09 -6.02 -6.09
C LEU A 168 -13.47 -5.83 -4.62
N SER A 169 -13.74 -6.91 -3.90
CA SER A 169 -14.08 -6.96 -2.49
C SER A 169 -12.88 -7.13 -1.55
N GLU A 170 -11.68 -7.39 -2.03
CA GLU A 170 -10.55 -7.76 -1.18
C GLU A 170 -9.66 -6.56 -0.77
N THR A 171 -9.40 -6.44 0.53
CA THR A 171 -8.46 -5.46 1.12
C THR A 171 -7.37 -6.19 1.90
N SER A 172 -6.16 -5.62 1.93
CA SER A 172 -5.08 -6.05 2.82
C SER A 172 -4.98 -5.17 4.07
N TYR A 173 -5.67 -4.03 4.13
CA TYR A 173 -5.54 -3.09 5.24
C TYR A 173 -6.29 -3.59 6.46
N CYS A 174 -5.54 -3.93 7.50
CA CYS A 174 -6.07 -4.51 8.73
C CYS A 174 -5.58 -3.73 9.94
N VAL A 175 -6.42 -3.69 10.98
CA VAL A 175 -5.95 -3.26 12.30
C VAL A 175 -5.23 -4.40 12.99
N VAL A 176 -4.44 -4.05 14.00
CA VAL A 176 -3.75 -5.01 14.86
C VAL A 176 -4.50 -5.14 16.17
N THR A 177 -4.77 -6.38 16.56
CA THR A 177 -5.66 -6.73 17.66
C THR A 177 -4.91 -7.49 18.74
N GLY A 178 -5.24 -7.27 20.00
CA GLY A 178 -4.57 -7.94 21.11
C GLY A 178 -4.88 -7.31 22.46
N PRO A 179 -4.52 -7.97 23.58
CA PRO A 179 -4.78 -7.47 24.93
C PRO A 179 -4.07 -6.15 25.23
N ASP A 180 -2.90 -5.93 24.63
CA ASP A 180 -2.10 -4.71 24.78
C ASP A 180 -2.21 -3.76 23.59
N GLU A 181 -2.99 -4.12 22.57
CA GLU A 181 -3.09 -3.36 21.33
C GLU A 181 -4.15 -2.26 21.38
N LEU A 182 -4.16 -1.39 20.36
CA LEU A 182 -5.16 -0.34 20.21
C LEU A 182 -6.57 -0.89 20.06
N PHE A 183 -6.71 -2.08 19.46
CA PHE A 183 -7.99 -2.75 19.26
C PHE A 183 -8.03 -4.03 20.10
N PRO A 184 -8.78 -4.04 21.22
CA PRO A 184 -8.96 -5.23 22.04
C PRO A 184 -9.64 -6.37 21.27
N GLU A 185 -9.20 -7.61 21.49
CA GLU A 185 -9.79 -8.79 20.83
C GLU A 185 -11.23 -9.09 21.27
N ASN A 186 -11.61 -8.63 22.45
CA ASN A 186 -12.96 -8.80 23.00
C ASN A 186 -14.03 -7.99 22.24
N GLY A 187 -13.64 -7.19 21.23
CA GLY A 187 -14.57 -6.39 20.44
C GLY A 187 -15.06 -5.14 21.16
N GLU A 188 -14.39 -4.71 22.23
CA GLU A 188 -14.67 -3.42 22.87
C GLU A 188 -14.03 -2.26 22.10
N SER A 189 -14.59 -1.07 22.30
CA SER A 189 -14.02 0.18 21.79
C SER A 189 -12.86 0.63 22.67
N ALA A 190 -11.81 1.18 22.06
CA ALA A 190 -10.69 1.79 22.77
C ALA A 190 -10.70 3.31 22.62
N SER A 191 -10.39 4.02 23.71
CA SER A 191 -10.34 5.48 23.71
C SER A 191 -8.97 6.00 23.28
N VAL A 192 -8.87 6.81 22.23
CA VAL A 192 -7.61 7.45 21.80
C VAL A 192 -6.92 8.25 22.91
N LYS A 193 -7.66 8.68 23.93
CA LYS A 193 -7.13 9.41 25.10
C LYS A 193 -6.35 8.50 26.04
N ASP A 194 -6.80 7.26 26.23
CA ASP A 194 -6.13 6.28 27.09
C ASP A 194 -4.83 5.76 26.46
N LEU A 195 -4.72 5.87 25.15
CA LEU A 195 -3.59 5.41 24.33
C LEU A 195 -2.43 6.42 24.33
N GLN A 196 -2.65 7.64 24.84
CA GLN A 196 -1.60 8.64 25.08
C GLN A 196 -0.93 8.55 26.47
N LYS A 197 -1.22 7.50 27.27
CA LYS A 197 -0.59 7.34 28.59
C LYS A 197 0.93 7.07 28.48
N ASN A 198 1.68 7.96 29.14
CA ASN A 198 3.14 8.08 29.13
C ASN A 198 3.92 6.77 29.32
N GLY A 199 4.83 6.48 28.37
CA GLY A 199 5.97 5.55 28.54
C GLY A 199 5.97 4.29 27.66
N SER A 200 4.82 3.93 27.06
CA SER A 200 4.73 2.76 26.18
C SER A 200 5.27 3.06 24.77
N ALA A 201 5.86 2.05 24.13
CA ALA A 201 6.29 2.17 22.73
C ALA A 201 5.06 2.35 21.82
N PRO A 202 5.15 3.15 20.74
CA PRO A 202 4.02 3.37 19.84
C PRO A 202 3.51 2.04 19.23
N ARG A 203 2.22 1.75 19.41
CA ARG A 203 1.57 0.55 18.86
C ARG A 203 1.22 0.68 17.39
N ILE A 204 1.08 -0.45 16.72
CA ILE A 204 0.69 -0.50 15.31
C ILE A 204 -0.83 -0.38 15.23
N LEU A 205 -1.31 0.63 14.51
CA LEU A 205 -2.71 0.89 14.24
C LEU A 205 -3.19 0.12 13.00
N LEU A 206 -2.46 0.25 11.89
CA LEU A 206 -2.83 -0.34 10.60
C LEU A 206 -1.61 -0.97 9.93
N SER A 207 -1.81 -2.09 9.28
CA SER A 207 -0.81 -2.72 8.41
C SER A 207 -1.46 -3.55 7.31
N ASP A 208 -0.67 -3.92 6.32
CA ASP A 208 -1.03 -4.97 5.37
C ASP A 208 -1.02 -6.36 6.00
N SER A 209 -2.06 -7.13 5.69
CA SER A 209 -2.21 -8.57 5.92
C SER A 209 -2.52 -9.29 4.61
N VAL A 210 -2.74 -10.60 4.68
CA VAL A 210 -3.34 -11.39 3.59
C VAL A 210 -4.64 -10.72 3.13
N PRO A 211 -5.01 -10.73 1.83
CA PRO A 211 -6.23 -10.08 1.38
C PRO A 211 -7.47 -10.86 1.82
N GLY A 212 -8.54 -10.14 2.13
CA GLY A 212 -9.83 -10.70 2.49
C GLY A 212 -10.94 -9.68 2.29
N CYS A 213 -12.19 -10.11 2.40
CA CYS A 213 -13.33 -9.23 2.13
C CYS A 213 -13.29 -8.00 3.06
N TRP A 214 -13.43 -6.80 2.52
CA TRP A 214 -13.40 -5.57 3.31
C TRP A 214 -14.55 -5.44 4.32
N MET A 215 -15.63 -6.20 4.15
CA MET A 215 -16.73 -6.24 5.12
C MET A 215 -16.54 -7.32 6.19
N ASP A 216 -15.57 -8.22 6.05
CA ASP A 216 -15.33 -9.32 6.99
C ASP A 216 -14.69 -8.81 8.30
N PRO A 217 -15.39 -8.94 9.45
CA PRO A 217 -14.86 -8.55 10.77
C PRO A 217 -13.73 -9.45 11.28
N GLU A 218 -13.63 -10.68 10.79
CA GLU A 218 -12.69 -11.67 11.32
C GLU A 218 -11.31 -11.55 10.66
N HIS A 219 -11.14 -10.61 9.73
CA HIS A 219 -9.96 -10.53 8.86
C HIS A 219 -8.81 -9.64 9.38
N ASP A 220 -8.88 -9.18 10.64
CA ASP A 220 -7.82 -8.36 11.25
C ASP A 220 -6.65 -9.21 11.80
N ILE A 221 -5.50 -8.55 12.09
CA ILE A 221 -4.27 -9.21 12.51
C ILE A 221 -4.30 -9.45 14.03
N SER A 222 -4.35 -10.70 14.49
CA SER A 222 -4.20 -11.03 15.92
C SER A 222 -2.73 -11.09 16.33
N MET A 223 -2.38 -10.30 17.35
CA MET A 223 -1.05 -10.34 17.95
C MET A 223 -0.78 -11.62 18.73
N GLU A 224 -1.81 -12.31 19.23
CA GLU A 224 -1.64 -13.63 19.82
C GLU A 224 -1.17 -14.63 18.75
N ASP A 225 -1.82 -14.64 17.59
CA ASP A 225 -1.43 -15.48 16.47
C ASP A 225 -0.03 -15.14 15.93
N VAL A 226 0.32 -13.85 15.87
CA VAL A 226 1.64 -13.39 15.45
C VAL A 226 2.72 -13.77 16.48
N LYS A 227 2.45 -13.67 17.78
CA LYS A 227 3.38 -14.13 18.83
C LYS A 227 3.61 -15.64 18.76
N LYS A 228 2.58 -16.41 18.39
CA LYS A 228 2.65 -17.87 18.29
C LYS A 228 3.35 -18.36 17.02
N ASN A 229 3.07 -17.73 15.88
CA ASN A 229 3.47 -18.23 14.56
C ASN A 229 4.48 -17.33 13.82
N GLY A 230 4.88 -16.22 14.44
CA GLY A 230 5.68 -15.17 13.81
C GLY A 230 4.88 -14.34 12.80
N LEU A 231 5.57 -13.53 11.99
CA LEU A 231 4.94 -12.68 10.97
C LEU A 231 4.19 -13.47 9.89
N ASP A 232 4.56 -14.74 9.69
CA ASP A 232 3.99 -15.63 8.68
C ASP A 232 2.70 -16.33 9.15
N ALA A 233 2.13 -15.90 10.29
CA ALA A 233 0.81 -16.32 10.74
C ALA A 233 -0.24 -16.25 9.60
N PRO A 234 -1.30 -17.09 9.63
CA PRO A 234 -2.29 -17.16 8.55
C PRO A 234 -2.90 -15.80 8.17
N LYS A 235 -3.26 -14.98 9.16
CA LYS A 235 -3.75 -13.58 9.01
C LYS A 235 -2.71 -12.54 9.46
N GLY A 236 -1.43 -12.92 9.43
CA GLY A 236 -0.32 -12.07 9.88
C GLY A 236 0.08 -11.00 8.86
N PHE A 237 1.07 -10.21 9.26
CA PHE A 237 1.64 -9.13 8.46
C PHE A 237 2.13 -9.61 7.08
N ARG A 238 1.94 -8.79 6.04
CA ARG A 238 2.43 -9.08 4.68
C ARG A 238 3.21 -7.92 4.09
N ALA A 239 4.34 -8.26 3.47
CA ALA A 239 5.27 -7.30 2.89
C ALA A 239 5.19 -7.30 1.35
N TYR A 240 4.12 -6.72 0.81
CA TYR A 240 3.89 -6.67 -0.64
C TYR A 240 4.88 -5.77 -1.40
N TYR A 241 5.48 -4.79 -0.72
CA TYR A 241 6.28 -3.75 -1.35
C TYR A 241 7.77 -3.94 -1.09
N ARG A 242 8.47 -4.57 -2.03
CA ARG A 242 9.92 -4.81 -1.95
C ARG A 242 10.32 -5.54 -0.65
N LYS A 243 9.48 -6.46 -0.17
CA LYS A 243 9.68 -7.17 1.11
C LYS A 243 9.78 -6.23 2.33
N ARG A 244 9.12 -5.07 2.26
CA ARG A 244 8.97 -4.14 3.39
C ARG A 244 7.52 -4.11 3.86
N PHE A 245 7.35 -3.96 5.16
CA PHE A 245 6.08 -3.77 5.85
C PHE A 245 5.83 -2.28 6.00
N ILE A 246 4.63 -1.82 5.63
CA ILE A 246 4.24 -0.44 5.83
C ILE A 246 3.23 -0.44 6.98
N VAL A 247 3.61 0.20 8.07
CA VAL A 247 2.83 0.20 9.31
C VAL A 247 2.48 1.63 9.68
N VAL A 248 1.24 1.83 10.13
CA VAL A 248 0.80 3.08 10.75
C VAL A 248 0.89 2.90 12.25
N LEU A 249 1.59 3.78 12.94
CA LEU A 249 1.65 3.85 14.38
C LEU A 249 0.49 4.67 14.94
N GLU A 250 0.17 4.44 16.21
CA GLU A 250 -0.80 5.23 16.97
C GLU A 250 -0.40 6.71 17.11
N THR A 251 0.88 7.06 16.92
CA THR A 251 1.35 8.45 16.99
C THR A 251 0.96 9.22 15.72
N TRP A 252 -0.04 10.07 15.86
CA TRP A 252 -0.76 10.74 14.77
C TRP A 252 0.03 11.81 14.00
N GLU A 253 1.17 12.28 14.50
CA GLU A 253 1.91 13.41 13.89
C GLU A 253 2.89 13.00 12.78
N ASN A 254 3.40 11.76 12.75
CA ASN A 254 4.27 11.22 11.67
C ASN A 254 4.35 9.67 11.71
N GLY A 255 3.19 9.01 11.78
CA GLY A 255 3.08 7.60 12.19
C GLY A 255 3.37 6.52 11.13
N ILE A 256 3.67 6.83 9.86
CA ILE A 256 3.91 5.75 8.87
C ILE A 256 5.37 5.35 8.88
N LEU A 257 5.65 4.12 9.29
CA LEU A 257 6.98 3.51 9.19
C LEU A 257 7.00 2.48 8.06
N VAL A 258 8.15 2.38 7.41
CA VAL A 258 8.44 1.32 6.44
C VAL A 258 9.55 0.48 7.03
N LEU A 259 9.20 -0.72 7.49
CA LEU A 259 10.09 -1.61 8.22
C LEU A 259 10.48 -2.80 7.35
N ASN A 260 11.72 -3.25 7.48
CA ASN A 260 12.10 -4.57 7.03
C ASN A 260 11.61 -5.64 8.04
N ARG A 261 11.77 -6.93 7.69
CA ARG A 261 11.32 -8.03 8.55
C ARG A 261 11.95 -8.01 9.94
N GLU A 262 13.25 -7.77 10.02
CA GLU A 262 14.00 -7.82 11.28
C GLU A 262 13.59 -6.66 12.19
N GLU A 263 13.47 -5.46 11.63
CA GLU A 263 12.97 -4.26 12.34
C GLU A 263 11.56 -4.46 12.88
N LEU A 264 10.67 -5.12 12.12
CA LEU A 264 9.31 -5.41 12.58
C LEU A 264 9.31 -6.50 13.66
N GLU A 265 10.08 -7.58 13.49
CA GLU A 265 10.20 -8.67 14.48
C GLU A 265 10.76 -8.16 15.81
N GLU A 266 11.80 -7.32 15.78
CA GLU A 266 12.36 -6.65 16.97
C GLU A 266 11.31 -5.76 17.65
N ARG A 267 10.58 -4.96 16.87
CA ARG A 267 9.54 -4.08 17.41
C ARG A 267 8.39 -4.83 18.07
N LEU A 268 8.03 -5.99 17.53
CA LEU A 268 6.97 -6.85 18.07
C LEU A 268 7.47 -7.76 19.20
N GLY A 269 8.76 -7.71 19.56
CA GLY A 269 9.35 -8.57 20.60
C GLY A 269 9.36 -10.05 20.22
N LEU A 270 9.43 -10.36 18.92
CA LEU A 270 9.52 -11.74 18.40
C LEU A 270 10.97 -12.24 18.36
N ARG A 271 11.95 -11.37 18.55
CA ARG A 271 13.39 -11.64 18.62
C ARG A 271 14.02 -11.03 19.85
#